data_AF-A0A165QX57-F1
#
_entry.id   AF-A0A165QX57-F1
#
_cell.length_a   1.000
_cell.length_b   1.000
_cell.length_c   1.000
_cell.angle_alpha   90.00
_cell.angle_beta   90.00
_cell.angle_gamma   90.00
#
_symmetry.space_group_name_H-M   'P 1'
#
loop_
_entity.id
_entity.type
_entity.pdbx_description
1 polymer ?
#
loop_
_entity_poly.entity_id
_entity_poly.type
_entity_poly.pdbx_seq_one_letter_code
_entity_poly.pdbx_strand_id
1 'polypeptide(L)'
;MALAMLSQPDIVENLAVCMADLTPVGPPVNLVSLALASRAYYNTLRDKCFPVVFARLFQRGFAMSALRRRLGSLSESDIATELPRRFTSLKIIRRGAMDDPGLRDALMRAYFMLLEDDGENTVQIAWCNLSETVKSILRQSLRKEAAMNKETTALAITLFSMISQSARLSSWYHCI
;
A
#
# COMPACT_ATOMS: atom_id res chain seq x y z
N MET A 1 -13.90 -11.52 33.61
CA MET A 1 -13.01 -12.67 33.32
C MET A 1 -12.91 -12.97 31.81
N ALA A 2 -14.02 -13.17 31.09
CA ALA A 2 -14.00 -13.47 29.64
C ALA A 2 -13.30 -12.40 28.76
N LEU A 3 -13.53 -11.11 29.03
CA LEU A 3 -12.91 -10.01 28.26
C LEU A 3 -11.38 -9.93 28.43
N ALA A 4 -10.86 -10.36 29.58
CA ALA A 4 -9.42 -10.41 29.83
C ALA A 4 -8.75 -11.57 29.08
N MET A 5 -9.44 -12.72 28.95
CA MET A 5 -8.98 -13.83 28.12
C MET A 5 -8.96 -13.44 26.65
N LEU A 6 -10.03 -12.81 26.16
CA LEU A 6 -10.11 -12.39 24.76
C LEU A 6 -9.11 -11.29 24.38
N SER A 7 -8.57 -10.56 25.37
CA SER A 7 -7.56 -9.50 25.15
C SER A 7 -6.11 -10.01 25.24
N GLN A 8 -5.90 -11.33 25.34
CA GLN A 8 -4.56 -11.92 25.28
C GLN A 8 -3.90 -11.65 23.92
N PRO A 9 -2.59 -11.33 23.88
CA PRO A 9 -1.89 -10.95 22.66
C PRO A 9 -2.09 -11.91 21.48
N ASP A 10 -1.95 -13.21 21.72
CA ASP A 10 -2.06 -14.22 20.65
C ASP A 10 -3.46 -14.29 20.04
N ILE A 11 -4.50 -14.10 20.85
CA ILE A 11 -5.90 -14.08 20.38
C ILE A 11 -6.14 -12.81 19.56
N VAL A 12 -5.66 -11.68 20.05
CA VAL A 12 -5.82 -10.37 19.40
C VAL A 12 -5.05 -10.32 18.08
N GLU A 13 -3.85 -10.88 18.03
CA GLU A 13 -3.06 -11.01 16.80
C GLU A 13 -3.79 -11.85 15.75
N ASN A 14 -4.23 -13.06 16.10
CA ASN A 14 -4.92 -13.94 15.17
C ASN A 14 -6.23 -13.32 14.67
N LEU A 15 -6.99 -12.69 15.56
CA LEU A 15 -8.21 -11.99 15.20
C LEU A 15 -7.94 -10.81 14.26
N ALA A 16 -6.88 -10.02 14.52
CA ALA A 16 -6.49 -8.91 13.66
C ALA A 16 -6.15 -9.38 12.24
N VAL A 17 -5.36 -10.46 12.14
CA VAL A 17 -4.98 -11.06 10.87
C VAL A 17 -6.22 -11.56 10.11
N CYS A 18 -7.11 -12.30 10.77
CA CYS A 18 -8.37 -12.76 10.16
C CYS A 18 -9.28 -11.59 9.73
N MET A 19 -9.37 -10.54 10.54
CA MET A 19 -10.19 -9.35 10.21
C MET A 19 -9.64 -8.61 9.00
N ALA A 20 -8.32 -8.55 8.84
CA ALA A 20 -7.71 -7.93 7.68
C ALA A 20 -7.93 -8.74 6.40
N ASP A 21 -7.97 -10.08 6.48
CA ASP A 21 -8.25 -10.94 5.32
C ASP A 21 -9.65 -10.73 4.72
N LEU A 22 -10.59 -10.21 5.51
CA LEU A 22 -11.92 -9.82 5.00
C LEU A 22 -11.83 -8.63 4.03
N THR A 23 -10.73 -7.88 4.05
CA THR A 23 -10.45 -6.75 3.15
C THR A 23 -9.02 -6.86 2.60
N PRO A 24 -8.74 -7.82 1.70
CA PRO A 24 -7.38 -8.12 1.25
C PRO A 24 -6.81 -7.03 0.32
N VAL A 25 -7.67 -6.17 -0.22
CA VAL A 25 -7.32 -5.11 -1.15
C VAL A 25 -7.56 -3.74 -0.53
N GLY A 26 -6.54 -2.88 -0.57
CA GLY A 26 -6.55 -1.60 0.11
C GLY A 26 -6.22 -1.72 1.61
N PRO A 27 -6.31 -0.60 2.35
CA PRO A 27 -6.01 -0.57 3.78
C PRO A 27 -6.91 -1.55 4.56
N PRO A 28 -6.40 -2.21 5.61
CA PRO A 28 -7.17 -3.16 6.40
C PRO A 28 -8.15 -2.44 7.34
N VAL A 29 -9.25 -1.91 6.78
CA VAL A 29 -10.23 -1.07 7.48
C VAL A 29 -10.88 -1.78 8.65
N ASN A 30 -11.03 -3.09 8.59
CA ASN A 30 -11.63 -3.90 9.66
C ASN A 30 -10.77 -3.95 10.94
N LEU A 31 -9.47 -3.65 10.85
CA LEU A 31 -8.64 -3.48 12.05
C LEU A 31 -9.06 -2.27 12.88
N VAL A 32 -9.56 -1.22 12.21
CA VAL A 32 -10.12 -0.05 12.91
C VAL A 32 -11.35 -0.48 13.71
N SER A 33 -12.24 -1.26 13.11
CA SER A 33 -13.42 -1.79 13.82
C SER A 33 -13.02 -2.66 15.02
N LEU A 34 -12.00 -3.52 14.88
CA LEU A 34 -11.47 -4.31 15.99
C LEU A 34 -10.90 -3.43 17.11
N ALA A 35 -10.12 -2.42 16.75
CA ALA A 35 -9.55 -1.45 17.68
C ALA A 35 -10.62 -0.63 18.41
N LEU A 36 -11.73 -0.30 17.74
CA LEU A 36 -12.85 0.46 18.31
C LEU A 36 -13.79 -0.39 19.17
N ALA A 37 -13.76 -1.72 19.05
CA ALA A 37 -14.62 -2.61 19.83
C ALA A 37 -14.31 -2.57 21.34
N SER A 38 -13.06 -2.31 21.73
CA SER A 38 -12.66 -2.21 23.15
C SER A 38 -11.32 -1.49 23.31
N ARG A 39 -11.20 -0.71 24.40
CA ARG A 39 -9.92 -0.11 24.80
C ARG A 39 -8.84 -1.18 25.09
N ALA A 40 -9.25 -2.36 25.55
CA ALA A 40 -8.32 -3.47 25.78
C ALA A 40 -7.74 -3.98 24.45
N TYR A 41 -8.58 -4.13 23.42
CA TYR A 41 -8.11 -4.51 22.08
C TYR A 41 -7.21 -3.44 21.48
N TYR A 42 -7.60 -2.16 21.58
CA TYR A 42 -6.76 -1.07 21.11
C TYR A 42 -5.36 -1.09 21.75
N ASN A 43 -5.29 -1.19 23.08
CA ASN A 43 -4.02 -1.21 23.79
C ASN A 43 -3.20 -2.46 23.45
N THR A 44 -3.82 -3.65 23.43
CA THR A 44 -3.09 -4.88 23.06
C THR A 44 -2.58 -4.82 21.61
N LEU A 45 -3.41 -4.38 20.66
CA LEU A 45 -2.99 -4.23 19.26
C LEU A 45 -1.83 -3.25 19.12
N ARG A 46 -1.92 -2.08 19.77
CA ARG A 46 -0.93 -1.02 19.68
C ARG A 46 0.38 -1.40 20.36
N ASP A 47 0.30 -1.89 21.60
CA ASP A 47 1.46 -1.97 22.48
C ASP A 47 2.13 -3.35 22.43
N LYS A 48 1.38 -4.40 22.08
CA LYS A 48 1.86 -5.80 22.16
C LYS A 48 1.93 -6.50 20.81
N CYS A 49 1.03 -6.17 19.89
CA CYS A 49 0.92 -6.90 18.62
C CYS A 49 1.39 -6.11 17.40
N PHE A 50 1.66 -4.80 17.52
CA PHE A 50 1.85 -3.92 16.36
C PHE A 50 2.93 -4.41 15.38
N PRO A 51 4.19 -4.70 15.80
CA PRO A 51 5.22 -5.13 14.84
C PRO A 51 4.86 -6.44 14.14
N VAL A 52 4.41 -7.43 14.91
CA VAL A 52 4.11 -8.78 14.40
C VAL A 52 2.92 -8.75 13.45
N VAL A 53 1.79 -8.17 13.88
CA VAL A 53 0.57 -8.07 13.07
C VAL A 53 0.87 -7.32 11.78
N PHE A 54 1.48 -6.14 11.85
CA PHE A 54 1.71 -5.33 10.66
C PHE A 54 2.71 -5.96 9.70
N ALA A 55 3.71 -6.68 10.21
CA ALA A 55 4.62 -7.46 9.37
C ALA A 55 3.90 -8.61 8.64
N ARG A 56 3.03 -9.35 9.35
CA ARG A 56 2.22 -10.42 8.74
C ARG A 56 1.24 -9.87 7.71
N LEU A 57 0.61 -8.74 7.98
CA LEU A 57 -0.28 -8.08 7.02
C LEU A 57 0.46 -7.58 5.79
N PHE A 58 1.67 -7.05 5.96
CA PHE A 58 2.51 -6.66 4.84
C PHE A 58 2.82 -7.85 3.94
N GLN A 59 3.24 -8.98 4.52
CA GLN A 59 3.53 -10.21 3.77
C GLN A 59 2.33 -10.76 2.98
N ARG A 60 1.11 -10.45 3.40
CA ARG A 60 -0.12 -10.89 2.72
C ARG A 60 -0.57 -9.96 1.60
N GLY A 61 -0.22 -8.68 1.68
CA GLY A 61 -0.69 -7.65 0.75
C GLY A 61 0.36 -7.13 -0.22
N PHE A 62 1.65 -7.42 0.02
CA PHE A 62 2.78 -6.86 -0.73
C PHE A 62 3.93 -7.86 -0.87
N ALA A 63 4.67 -7.73 -1.98
CA ALA A 63 5.82 -8.56 -2.31
C ALA A 63 7.00 -8.37 -1.35
N MET A 64 7.08 -9.23 -0.33
CA MET A 64 8.15 -9.23 0.67
C MET A 64 9.52 -9.58 0.08
N SER A 65 9.56 -10.53 -0.86
CA SER A 65 10.77 -10.98 -1.55
C SER A 65 11.50 -9.80 -2.19
N ALA A 66 10.76 -9.00 -2.96
CA ALA A 66 11.29 -7.86 -3.67
C ALA A 66 11.78 -6.76 -2.73
N LEU A 67 11.04 -6.48 -1.66
CA LEU A 67 11.46 -5.51 -0.65
C LEU A 67 12.79 -5.94 0.01
N ARG A 68 12.93 -7.22 0.38
CA ARG A 68 14.16 -7.78 0.93
C ARG A 68 15.33 -7.76 -0.05
N ARG A 69 15.08 -7.99 -1.35
CA ARG A 69 16.14 -7.85 -2.38
C ARG A 69 16.68 -6.43 -2.43
N ARG A 70 15.83 -5.42 -2.26
CA ARG A 70 16.23 -4.00 -2.33
C ARG A 70 16.88 -3.49 -1.05
N LEU A 71 16.33 -3.85 0.11
CA LEU A 71 16.76 -3.28 1.40
C LEU A 71 17.63 -4.22 2.23
N GLY A 72 17.79 -5.47 1.82
CA GLY A 72 18.55 -6.49 2.53
C GLY A 72 17.76 -7.11 3.68
N SER A 73 18.46 -7.39 4.79
CA SER A 73 17.84 -7.94 6.00
C SER A 73 17.00 -6.86 6.68
N LEU A 74 15.73 -7.18 6.94
CA LEU A 74 14.77 -6.29 7.60
C LEU A 74 14.23 -6.96 8.86
N SER A 75 14.18 -6.22 9.96
CA SER A 75 13.48 -6.66 11.16
C SER A 75 11.96 -6.63 10.94
N GLU A 76 11.21 -7.32 11.79
CA GLU A 76 9.74 -7.24 11.78
C GLU A 76 9.25 -5.80 11.99
N SER A 77 9.96 -5.02 12.82
CA SER A 77 9.64 -3.61 13.03
C SER A 77 9.82 -2.79 11.76
N ASP A 78 10.91 -3.01 11.00
CA ASP A 78 11.15 -2.30 9.74
C ASP A 78 10.02 -2.57 8.74
N ILE A 79 9.63 -3.85 8.62
CA ILE A 79 8.53 -4.28 7.76
C ILE A 79 7.20 -3.67 8.22
N ALA A 80 6.94 -3.70 9.53
CA ALA A 80 5.71 -3.17 10.11
C ALA A 80 5.52 -1.68 9.78
N THR A 81 6.62 -0.92 9.69
CA THR A 81 6.54 0.50 9.30
C THR A 81 6.24 0.73 7.82
N GLU A 82 6.50 -0.25 6.94
CA GLU A 82 6.24 -0.10 5.51
C GLU A 82 4.76 -0.22 5.15
N LEU A 83 3.99 -1.01 5.89
CA LEU A 83 2.55 -1.17 5.68
C LEU A 83 1.78 0.18 5.70
N PRO A 84 1.85 0.99 6.78
CA PRO A 84 1.15 2.27 6.82
C PRO A 84 1.71 3.27 5.81
N ARG A 85 3.02 3.22 5.51
CA ARG A 85 3.64 4.09 4.50
C ARG A 85 3.08 3.82 3.11
N ARG A 86 3.02 2.55 2.70
CA ARG A 86 2.45 2.15 1.40
C ARG A 86 0.98 2.52 1.30
N PHE A 87 0.16 2.15 2.29
CA PHE A 87 -1.26 2.49 2.24
C PHE A 87 -1.53 3.99 2.30
N THR A 88 -0.69 4.78 2.99
CA THR A 88 -0.81 6.25 2.96
C THR A 88 -0.54 6.79 1.57
N SER A 89 0.54 6.37 0.91
CA SER A 89 0.83 6.74 -0.47
C SER A 89 -0.28 6.31 -1.44
N LEU A 90 -0.78 5.08 -1.34
CA LEU A 90 -1.87 4.60 -2.17
C LEU A 90 -3.16 5.40 -1.97
N LYS A 91 -3.48 5.81 -0.73
CA LYS A 91 -4.64 6.68 -0.46
C LYS A 91 -4.48 8.07 -1.09
N ILE A 92 -3.28 8.67 -1.02
CA ILE A 92 -3.00 9.96 -1.67
C ILE A 92 -3.26 9.86 -3.17
N ILE A 93 -2.71 8.82 -3.82
CA ILE A 93 -2.90 8.58 -5.25
C ILE A 93 -4.37 8.36 -5.58
N ARG A 94 -5.07 7.53 -4.79
CA ARG A 94 -6.49 7.22 -4.98
C ARG A 94 -7.39 8.44 -4.86
N ARG A 95 -7.03 9.39 -4.01
CA ARG A 95 -7.75 10.66 -3.87
C ARG A 95 -7.65 11.52 -5.13
N GLY A 96 -6.57 11.37 -5.90
CA GLY A 96 -6.36 12.13 -7.16
C GLY A 96 -6.15 13.63 -6.95
N ALA A 97 -5.85 14.06 -5.71
CA ALA A 97 -5.61 15.46 -5.39
C ALA A 97 -4.21 15.87 -5.87
N MET A 98 -4.16 16.71 -6.92
CA MET A 98 -2.92 17.11 -7.59
C MET A 98 -2.09 18.12 -6.81
N ASP A 99 -2.73 18.79 -5.85
CA ASP A 99 -2.18 19.77 -4.93
C ASP A 99 -1.73 19.14 -3.60
N ASP A 100 -1.88 17.82 -3.43
CA ASP A 100 -1.46 17.13 -2.22
C ASP A 100 0.08 17.21 -2.07
N PRO A 101 0.62 17.77 -0.97
CA PRO A 101 2.06 17.93 -0.79
C PRO A 101 2.80 16.59 -0.74
N GLY A 102 2.10 15.50 -0.41
CA GLY A 102 2.64 14.14 -0.40
C GLY A 102 2.56 13.41 -1.74
N LEU A 103 1.98 14.02 -2.79
CA LEU A 103 1.76 13.35 -4.07
C LEU A 103 3.07 12.85 -4.70
N ARG A 104 4.13 13.67 -4.69
CA ARG A 104 5.44 13.29 -5.24
C ARG A 104 5.96 12.02 -4.57
N ASP A 105 5.98 12.00 -3.25
CA ASP A 105 6.49 10.87 -2.46
C ASP A 105 5.61 9.63 -2.63
N ALA A 106 4.30 9.85 -2.78
CA ALA A 106 3.36 8.77 -3.08
C ALA A 106 3.64 8.13 -4.45
N LEU A 107 3.84 8.94 -5.50
CA LEU A 107 4.20 8.45 -6.83
C LEU A 107 5.56 7.74 -6.83
N MET A 108 6.55 8.27 -6.10
CA MET A 108 7.85 7.62 -5.93
C MET A 108 7.69 6.25 -5.25
N ARG A 109 6.82 6.14 -4.24
CA ARG A 109 6.55 4.86 -3.59
C ARG A 109 5.83 3.89 -4.53
N ALA A 110 4.87 4.35 -5.31
CA ALA A 110 4.22 3.53 -6.33
C ALA A 110 5.21 3.05 -7.40
N TYR A 111 6.18 3.89 -7.78
CA TYR A 111 7.26 3.51 -8.67
C TYR A 111 8.10 2.37 -8.09
N PHE A 112 8.54 2.48 -6.83
CA PHE A 112 9.25 1.39 -6.17
C PHE A 112 8.39 0.12 -6.05
N MET A 113 7.10 0.26 -5.75
CA MET A 113 6.20 -0.91 -5.69
C MET A 113 6.05 -1.62 -7.03
N LEU A 114 6.05 -0.90 -8.15
CA LEU A 114 6.02 -1.50 -9.48
C LEU A 114 7.35 -2.17 -9.86
N LEU A 115 8.49 -1.58 -9.44
CA LEU A 115 9.79 -2.23 -9.59
C LEU A 115 9.94 -3.48 -8.70
N GLU A 116 9.27 -3.46 -7.56
CA GLU A 116 9.24 -4.56 -6.59
C GLU A 116 8.10 -5.55 -6.85
N ASP A 117 7.47 -5.54 -8.03
CA ASP A 117 6.31 -6.38 -8.29
C ASP A 117 6.70 -7.74 -8.87
N ASP A 118 6.64 -8.78 -8.02
CA ASP A 118 6.64 -10.19 -8.44
C ASP A 118 5.18 -10.68 -8.70
N GLY A 119 4.19 -9.78 -8.75
CA GLY A 119 2.77 -10.03 -9.05
C GLY A 119 1.79 -9.66 -7.93
N GLU A 120 2.27 -9.52 -6.69
CA GLU A 120 1.44 -9.26 -5.50
C GLU A 120 1.06 -7.78 -5.33
N ASN A 121 1.90 -6.85 -5.82
CA ASN A 121 1.63 -5.42 -5.68
C ASN A 121 0.60 -4.93 -6.71
N THR A 122 0.43 -5.64 -7.83
CA THR A 122 -0.50 -5.28 -8.92
C THR A 122 -1.92 -4.99 -8.42
N VAL A 123 -2.44 -5.82 -7.50
CA VAL A 123 -3.81 -5.65 -6.98
C VAL A 123 -3.95 -4.35 -6.17
N GLN A 124 -2.93 -3.99 -5.38
CA GLN A 124 -2.91 -2.76 -4.60
C GLN A 124 -2.74 -1.51 -5.50
N ILE A 125 -1.96 -1.63 -6.57
CA ILE A 125 -1.80 -0.57 -7.59
C ILE A 125 -3.11 -0.35 -8.36
N ALA A 126 -3.83 -1.41 -8.71
CA ALA A 126 -5.15 -1.30 -9.31
C ALA A 126 -6.13 -0.60 -8.36
N TRP A 127 -6.11 -0.96 -7.07
CA TRP A 127 -6.94 -0.33 -6.06
C TRP A 127 -6.68 1.18 -5.94
N CYS A 128 -5.45 1.67 -6.04
CA CYS A 128 -5.21 3.11 -5.91
C CYS A 128 -5.53 3.92 -7.18
N ASN A 129 -5.97 3.28 -8.26
CA ASN A 129 -6.27 3.90 -9.55
C ASN A 129 -5.10 4.72 -10.13
N LEU A 130 -3.87 4.19 -9.98
CA LEU A 130 -2.64 4.87 -10.38
C LEU A 130 -2.66 5.35 -11.84
N SER A 131 -3.21 4.55 -12.75
CA SER A 131 -3.28 4.87 -14.18
C SER A 131 -4.01 6.19 -14.45
N GLU A 132 -5.17 6.40 -13.83
CA GLU A 132 -5.97 7.61 -14.04
C GLU A 132 -5.35 8.84 -13.38
N THR A 133 -4.76 8.68 -12.19
CA THR A 133 -4.03 9.77 -11.53
C THR A 133 -2.85 10.23 -12.38
N VAL A 134 -2.04 9.30 -12.90
CA VAL A 134 -0.91 9.63 -13.76
C VAL A 134 -1.35 10.28 -15.07
N LYS A 135 -2.40 9.78 -15.74
CA LYS A 135 -2.97 10.41 -16.95
C LYS A 135 -3.42 11.85 -16.66
N SER A 136 -4.03 12.09 -15.51
CA SER A 136 -4.53 13.40 -15.13
C SER A 136 -3.39 14.39 -14.86
N ILE A 137 -2.31 13.95 -14.21
CA ILE A 137 -1.06 14.75 -14.06
C ILE A 137 -0.53 15.14 -15.43
N LEU A 138 -0.38 14.17 -16.34
CA LEU A 138 0.17 14.43 -17.68
C LEU A 138 -0.69 15.41 -18.48
N ARG A 139 -2.03 15.27 -18.44
CA ARG A 139 -2.96 16.20 -19.08
C ARG A 139 -2.80 17.62 -18.56
N GLN A 140 -2.69 17.79 -17.24
CA GLN A 140 -2.50 19.10 -16.62
C GLN A 140 -1.15 19.73 -17.00
N SER A 141 -0.07 18.94 -16.98
CA SER A 141 1.25 19.40 -17.40
C SER A 141 1.28 19.83 -18.88
N LEU A 142 0.55 19.14 -19.75
CA LEU A 142 0.43 19.51 -21.17
C LEU A 142 -0.32 20.82 -21.38
N ARG A 143 -1.37 21.07 -20.59
CA ARG A 143 -2.17 22.31 -20.67
C ARG A 143 -1.45 23.53 -20.08
N LYS A 144 -0.33 23.34 -19.38
CA LYS A 144 0.38 24.39 -18.61
C LYS A 144 -0.54 25.12 -17.60
N GLU A 145 -1.64 24.47 -17.19
CA GLU A 145 -2.67 25.05 -16.30
C GLU A 145 -2.19 25.20 -14.85
N ALA A 146 -1.12 24.50 -14.47
CA ALA A 146 -0.39 24.70 -13.23
C ALA A 146 1.09 24.37 -13.46
N ALA A 147 1.99 25.08 -12.78
CA ALA A 147 3.41 24.72 -12.73
C ALA A 147 3.58 23.44 -11.89
N MET A 148 3.19 22.29 -12.46
CA MET A 148 3.39 20.99 -11.86
C MET A 148 4.88 20.78 -11.63
N ASN A 149 5.24 20.24 -10.48
CA ASN A 149 6.63 19.97 -10.15
C ASN A 149 7.25 19.07 -11.25
N LYS A 150 8.44 19.44 -11.76
CA LYS A 150 9.15 18.73 -12.81
C LYS A 150 9.42 17.27 -12.43
N GLU A 151 9.76 17.00 -11.17
CA GLU A 151 9.97 15.65 -10.65
C GLU A 151 8.67 14.84 -10.65
N THR A 152 7.55 15.46 -10.26
CA THR A 152 6.22 14.82 -10.29
C THR A 152 5.82 14.47 -11.72
N THR A 153 6.06 15.37 -12.67
CA THR A 153 5.82 15.12 -14.10
C THR A 153 6.72 14.00 -14.62
N ALA A 154 8.01 14.00 -14.28
CA ALA A 154 8.94 12.95 -14.68
C ALA A 154 8.52 11.57 -14.13
N LEU A 155 8.16 11.49 -12.84
CA LEU A 155 7.63 10.27 -12.23
C LEU A 155 6.36 9.81 -12.94
N ALA A 156 5.43 10.72 -13.23
CA ALA A 156 4.20 10.39 -13.95
C ALA A 156 4.50 9.81 -15.36
N ILE A 157 5.45 10.38 -16.10
CA ILE A 157 5.86 9.85 -17.42
C ILE A 157 6.42 8.43 -17.28
N THR A 158 7.30 8.20 -16.31
CA THR A 158 7.91 6.88 -16.07
C THR A 158 6.85 5.85 -15.68
N LEU A 159 5.98 6.19 -14.73
CA LEU A 159 4.89 5.33 -14.27
C LEU A 159 3.93 4.99 -15.41
N PHE A 160 3.55 5.99 -16.22
CA PHE A 160 2.70 5.78 -17.39
C PHE A 160 3.33 4.78 -18.37
N SER A 161 4.63 4.92 -18.60
CA SER A 161 5.40 4.04 -19.49
C SER A 161 5.43 2.61 -18.96
N MET A 162 5.70 2.41 -17.66
CA MET A 162 5.73 1.09 -17.01
C MET A 162 4.36 0.39 -17.08
N ILE A 163 3.29 1.08 -16.72
CA ILE A 163 1.92 0.53 -16.74
C ILE A 163 1.50 0.20 -18.18
N SER A 164 1.91 1.01 -19.16
CA SER A 164 1.58 0.77 -20.58
C SER A 164 2.37 -0.38 -21.21
N GLN A 165 3.52 -0.74 -20.64
CA GLN A 165 4.31 -1.89 -21.09
C GLN A 165 3.77 -3.19 -20.49
N SER A 166 3.38 -3.20 -19.21
CA SER A 166 2.80 -4.39 -18.57
C SER A 166 1.46 -4.78 -19.20
N ALA A 167 0.59 -3.81 -19.51
CA ALA A 167 -0.67 -4.05 -20.20
C ALA A 167 -0.50 -4.63 -21.61
N ARG A 168 0.61 -4.29 -22.28
CA ARG A 168 0.94 -4.91 -23.57
C ARG A 168 1.34 -6.37 -23.36
N LEU A 169 2.27 -6.66 -22.46
CA LEU A 169 2.75 -8.02 -22.25
C LEU A 169 1.63 -9.01 -21.87
N SER A 170 0.68 -8.62 -21.01
CA SER A 170 -0.46 -9.49 -20.65
C SER A 170 -1.40 -9.79 -21.83
N SER A 171 -1.58 -8.84 -22.75
CA SER A 171 -2.37 -9.05 -23.97
C SER A 171 -1.71 -10.04 -24.95
N TRP A 172 -0.39 -10.20 -24.91
CA TRP A 172 0.31 -11.18 -25.76
C TRP A 172 0.20 -12.61 -25.23
N TYR A 173 0.21 -12.80 -23.90
CA TYR A 173 0.06 -14.13 -23.28
C TYR A 173 -1.36 -14.73 -23.38
N HIS A 174 -2.37 -13.94 -23.71
CA HIS A 174 -3.74 -14.44 -23.96
C HIS A 174 -4.02 -14.75 -25.43
N CYS A 175 -3.07 -14.48 -26.34
CA CYS A 175 -3.18 -14.78 -27.78
C CYS A 175 -2.32 -15.97 -28.22
N ILE A 176 -1.67 -16.67 -27.29
CA ILE A 176 -0.91 -17.91 -27.52
C ILE A 176 -1.58 -19.02 -26.70
#